data_AF-A0A662H3C1-F1
#
_entry.id   AF-A0A662H3C1-F1
#
_cell.length_a   1.000
_cell.length_b   1.000
_cell.length_c   1.000
_cell.angle_alpha   90.00
_cell.angle_beta   90.00
_cell.angle_gamma   90.00
#
_symmetry.space_group_name_H-M   'P 1'
#
loop_
_entity.id
_entity.type
_entity.pdbx_description
1 polymer ?
#
loop_
_entity_poly.entity_id
_entity_poly.type
_entity_poly.pdbx_seq_one_letter_code
_entity_poly.pdbx_strand_id
1 'polypeptide(L)' 'MNDKPKDAKIICRCEDLTEDEIIKYIEQGYHTLEEIKRASRAGMGHCQGRTCQKLIAQIISKKLGIPLE' A
#
# COMPACT_ATOMS: atom_id res chain seq x y z
N MET A 1 3.30 -10.69 18.30
CA MET A 1 3.92 -9.80 17.31
C MET A 1 3.58 -10.31 15.93
N ASN A 2 3.18 -9.46 14.98
CA ASN A 2 2.95 -9.90 13.59
C ASN A 2 4.30 -10.28 12.97
N ASP A 3 4.58 -11.57 12.92
CA ASP A 3 5.74 -12.14 12.24
C ASP A 3 5.50 -11.99 10.73
N LYS A 4 6.02 -10.91 10.14
CA LYS A 4 5.99 -10.75 8.68
C LYS A 4 6.97 -11.78 8.10
N PRO A 5 6.58 -12.53 7.06
CA PRO A 5 7.48 -13.50 6.45
C PRO A 5 8.77 -12.83 5.99
N LYS A 6 9.91 -13.52 6.08
CA LYS A 6 11.24 -12.99 5.70
C LYS A 6 11.26 -12.41 4.28
N ASP A 7 10.42 -12.93 3.40
CA ASP A 7 10.31 -12.55 1.99
C ASP A 7 9.14 -11.56 1.73
N ALA A 8 8.60 -10.94 2.77
CA ALA A 8 7.52 -9.98 2.63
C ALA A 8 7.96 -8.79 1.78
N LYS A 9 7.24 -8.56 0.67
CA LYS A 9 7.52 -7.43 -0.23
C LYS A 9 7.08 -6.12 0.43
N ILE A 10 8.06 -5.34 0.89
CA ILE A 10 7.82 -4.03 1.50
C ILE A 10 7.46 -3.00 0.43
N ILE A 11 6.30 -2.37 0.60
CA ILE A 11 5.78 -1.31 -0.26
C ILE A 11 6.07 0.07 0.33
N CYS A 12 5.83 0.26 1.62
CA CYS A 12 6.18 1.51 2.32
C CYS A 12 7.22 1.23 3.40
N ARG A 13 8.47 1.65 3.17
CA ARG A 13 9.52 1.54 4.19
C ARG A 13 9.35 2.49 5.38
N CYS A 14 8.67 3.62 5.16
CA CYS A 14 8.47 4.64 6.19
C CYS A 14 7.48 4.16 7.28
N GLU A 15 6.38 3.53 6.86
CA GLU A 15 5.36 3.00 7.78
C GLU A 15 5.46 1.47 7.94
N ASP A 16 6.54 0.85 7.45
CA ASP A 16 6.74 -0.60 7.43
C ASP A 16 5.51 -1.37 6.88
N LEU A 17 5.05 -1.06 5.67
CA LEU A 17 3.89 -1.74 5.07
C LEU A 17 4.29 -2.69 3.95
N THR A 18 3.70 -3.87 3.96
CA THR A 18 3.88 -4.94 2.97
C THR A 18 2.80 -4.92 1.89
N GLU A 19 3.05 -5.60 0.77
CA GLU A 19 2.07 -5.76 -0.32
C GLU A 19 0.80 -6.45 0.17
N ASP A 20 0.93 -7.46 1.03
CA ASP A 20 -0.21 -8.19 1.63
C ASP A 20 -1.10 -7.27 2.48
N GLU A 21 -0.50 -6.35 3.24
CA GLU A 21 -1.25 -5.35 4.00
C GLU A 21 -2.01 -4.39 3.08
N ILE A 22 -1.40 -3.94 1.98
CA ILE A 22 -2.09 -3.12 0.98
C ILE A 22 -3.26 -3.88 0.35
N ILE A 23 -3.07 -5.17 0.03
CA ILE A 23 -4.14 -6.02 -0.51
C ILE A 23 -5.29 -6.18 0.49
N LYS A 24 -4.99 -6.37 1.78
CA LYS A 24 -6.00 -6.43 2.84
C LYS A 24 -6.84 -5.15 2.92
N TYR A 25 -6.23 -3.98 2.77
CA TYR A 25 -7.00 -2.73 2.67
C TYR A 25 -7.93 -2.74 1.45
N ILE A 26 -7.45 -3.17 0.29
CA ILE A 26 -8.29 -3.26 -0.91
C ILE A 26 -9.47 -4.22 -0.68
N GLU A 27 -9.24 -5.36 -0.04
CA GLU A 27 -10.29 -6.34 0.29
C GLU A 27 -11.30 -5.84 1.35
N GLN A 28 -10.90 -4.85 2.17
CA GLN A 28 -11.79 -4.15 3.10
C GLN A 28 -12.62 -3.03 2.44
N GLY A 29 -12.43 -2.78 1.14
CA GLY A 29 -13.18 -1.78 0.37
C GLY A 29 -12.44 -0.47 0.12
N TYR A 30 -11.16 -0.35 0.49
CA TYR A 30 -10.36 0.83 0.20
C TYR A 30 -9.83 0.77 -1.25
N HIS A 31 -10.51 1.46 -2.16
CA HIS A 31 -10.27 1.33 -3.61
C HIS A 31 -9.44 2.46 -4.21
N THR A 32 -9.09 3.47 -3.41
CA THR A 32 -8.29 4.61 -3.86
C THR A 32 -6.98 4.76 -3.08
N LEU A 33 -6.00 5.42 -3.71
CA LEU A 33 -4.72 5.73 -3.05
C LEU A 33 -4.92 6.60 -1.80
N GLU A 34 -5.87 7.54 -1.83
CA GLU A 34 -6.17 8.41 -0.69
C GLU A 34 -6.77 7.67 0.50
N GLU A 35 -7.68 6.74 0.24
CA GLU A 35 -8.24 5.87 1.27
C GLU A 35 -7.16 5.02 1.94
N ILE A 36 -6.30 4.37 1.14
CA ILE A 36 -5.18 3.58 1.66
C ILE A 36 -4.19 4.47 2.42
N LYS A 37 -3.87 5.66 1.91
CA LYS A 37 -3.06 6.67 2.63
C LYS A 37 -3.66 7.01 3.99
N ARG A 38 -4.97 7.24 4.06
CA ARG A 38 -5.64 7.64 5.31
C ARG A 38 -5.71 6.49 6.32
N ALA A 39 -5.94 5.26 5.86
CA ALA A 39 -6.04 4.09 6.72
C ALA A 39 -4.67 3.60 7.21
N SER A 40 -3.67 3.56 6.32
CA SER A 40 -2.37 2.97 6.59
C SER A 40 -1.24 3.97 6.85
N ARG A 41 -1.48 5.27 6.63
CA ARG A 41 -0.48 6.35 6.64
C ARG A 41 0.62 6.22 5.56
N ALA A 42 0.48 5.27 4.64
CA ALA A 42 1.47 5.05 3.57
C ALA A 42 1.75 6.34 2.79
N GLY A 43 3.01 6.75 2.74
CA GLY A 43 3.42 7.96 2.03
C GLY A 43 3.24 9.27 2.80
N MET A 44 2.86 9.21 4.07
CA MET A 44 2.90 10.37 4.99
C MET A 44 4.16 10.41 5.87
N GLY A 45 5.02 9.39 5.82
CA GLY A 45 6.29 9.38 6.52
C GLY A 45 7.38 10.26 5.87
N HIS A 46 8.62 10.18 6.37
CA HIS A 46 9.72 11.07 5.94
C HIS A 46 9.97 11.11 4.42
N CYS A 47 9.73 9.99 3.74
CA CYS A 47 9.84 9.87 2.28
C CYS A 47 8.78 10.67 1.50
N GLN A 48 7.68 11.10 2.14
CA GLN A 48 6.55 11.83 1.55
C GLN A 48 5.97 11.12 0.32
N GLY A 49 5.91 9.78 0.37
CA GLY A 49 5.27 8.97 -0.67
C GLY A 49 6.08 8.72 -1.94
N ARG A 50 7.29 9.28 -2.06
CA ARG A 50 8.15 9.16 -3.25
C ARG A 50 8.40 7.73 -3.72
N THR A 51 8.43 6.76 -2.81
CA THR A 51 8.70 5.35 -3.16
C THR A 51 7.43 4.50 -3.23
N CYS A 52 6.46 4.73 -2.35
CA CYS A 52 5.32 3.82 -2.17
C CYS A 52 4.08 4.22 -2.98
N GLN A 53 3.87 5.50 -3.33
CA GLN A 53 2.63 5.94 -3.97
C GLN A 53 2.37 5.22 -5.31
N LYS A 54 3.37 5.18 -6.19
CA LYS A 54 3.27 4.50 -7.48
C LYS A 54 3.06 2.99 -7.33
N LEU A 55 3.74 2.38 -6.35
CA LEU A 55 3.59 0.95 -6.05
C LEU A 55 2.18 0.61 -5.56
N ILE A 56 1.62 1.43 -4.67
CA ILE A 56 0.25 1.24 -4.17
C ILE A 56 -0.76 1.40 -5.30
N ALA A 57 -0.62 2.44 -6.14
CA ALA A 57 -1.48 2.63 -7.31
C ALA A 57 -1.43 1.41 -8.27
N GLN A 58 -0.24 0.83 -8.48
CA GLN A 58 -0.08 -0.40 -9.26
C GLN A 58 -0.79 -1.60 -8.65
N ILE A 59 -0.74 -1.76 -7.32
CA ILE A 59 -1.42 -2.85 -6.61
C ILE A 59 -2.94 -2.68 -6.72
N ILE A 60 -3.47 -1.47 -6.52
CA ILE A 60 -4.89 -1.16 -6.67
C ILE A 60 -5.35 -1.48 -8.10
N SER A 61 -4.66 -0.93 -9.11
CA SER A 61 -4.97 -1.15 -10.52
C SER A 61 -4.98 -2.65 -10.86
N LYS A 62 -3.98 -3.40 -10.41
CA LYS A 62 -3.88 -4.84 -10.66
C LYS A 62 -4.99 -5.64 -9.95
N LYS A 63 -5.36 -5.28 -8.73
CA LYS A 63 -6.35 -6.02 -7.92
C LYS A 63 -7.80 -5.71 -8.35
N LEU A 64 -8.08 -4.46 -8.75
CA LEU A 64 -9.42 -4.01 -9.14
C LEU A 64 -9.65 -4.03 -10.67
N GLY A 65 -8.60 -4.19 -11.46
CA GLY A 65 -8.69 -4.13 -12.93
C GLY A 65 -8.98 -2.74 -13.48
N ILE A 66 -8.70 -1.69 -12.71
CA ILE A 66 -8.92 -0.29 -13.11
C ILE A 66 -7.64 0.33 -13.68
N PRO A 67 -7.74 1.29 -14.62
CA PRO A 67 -6.57 2.00 -15.13
C PRO A 67 -5.84 2.75 -14.02
N LEU A 68 -4.52 2.84 -14.20
CA LEU A 68 -3.63 3.54 -13.28
C LEU A 68 -3.65 5.02 -13.62
N GLU A 69 -4.32 5.82 -12.79
CA GLU A 69 -4.34 7.28 -12.92
C GLU A 69 -3.12 7.94 -12.24
#